data_AF-A0A9E3TJ69-F1
#
_entry.id   AF-A0A9E3TJ69-F1
#
_cell.length_a   1.000
_cell.length_b   1.000
_cell.length_c   1.000
_cell.angle_alpha   90.00
_cell.angle_beta   90.00
_cell.angle_gamma   90.00
#
_symmetry.space_group_name_H-M   'P 1'
#
loop_
_entity.id
_entity.type
_entity.pdbx_description
1 polymer ?
#
loop_
_entity_poly.entity_id
_entity_poly.type
_entity_poly.pdbx_seq_one_letter_code
_entity_poly.pdbx_strand_id
1 'polypeptide(L)'
;MKTLAHSIAAGLLAVLALAGSGCGGAPTPAGAGDAVSAGRDLVVRRGEFRERFLLTGELDAVRSDNLTAPRTPQWTVAIRWMEADGSTVAAGQKVVEFDNAAFSGDLEEKRLALVQAESDIARADADARSQIQDREFTVEQRKVALEKAEIDAAVPEDLLDRRKYQERQLSLRRAQVESDKAREDLAAYRESSGADLENRRIAMEKARREIAW
;
A
#
# COMPACT_ATOMS: atom_id res chain seq x y z
N MET A 1 -36.32 36.39 30.20
CA MET A 1 -36.55 37.77 29.71
C MET A 1 -36.62 37.72 28.18
N LYS A 2 -37.82 38.00 27.65
CA LYS A 2 -38.21 38.26 26.24
C LYS A 2 -37.84 37.14 25.24
N THR A 3 -38.70 36.24 24.75
CA THR A 3 -40.06 36.33 24.19
C THR A 3 -40.34 37.55 23.32
N LEU A 4 -40.82 37.27 22.09
CA LEU A 4 -41.68 38.05 21.16
C LEU A 4 -41.24 37.74 19.72
N ALA A 5 -42.08 37.53 18.71
CA ALA A 5 -43.53 37.41 18.62
C ALA A 5 -43.87 36.95 17.19
N HIS A 6 -45.04 36.33 17.06
CA HIS A 6 -45.72 35.97 15.82
C HIS A 6 -46.21 37.20 15.02
N SER A 7 -46.44 37.02 13.70
CA SER A 7 -47.53 37.62 12.90
C SER A 7 -47.56 36.89 11.56
N ILE A 8 -48.50 36.02 11.16
CA ILE A 8 -49.96 36.14 10.90
C ILE A 8 -50.35 37.35 10.05
N ALA A 9 -50.79 37.09 8.80
CA ALA A 9 -51.89 37.70 8.04
C ALA A 9 -51.87 37.05 6.63
N ALA A 10 -52.79 36.23 6.14
CA ALA A 10 -54.26 36.28 6.07
C ALA A 10 -54.82 37.49 5.30
N GLY A 11 -55.43 37.23 4.14
CA GLY A 11 -56.18 38.17 3.28
C GLY A 11 -55.90 37.83 1.81
N LEU A 12 -56.65 36.97 1.10
CA LEU A 12 -58.10 36.85 0.90
C LEU A 12 -58.73 38.03 0.16
N LEU A 13 -58.95 37.79 -1.15
CA LEU A 13 -59.98 38.30 -2.06
C LEU A 13 -60.28 39.80 -2.16
N ALA A 14 -60.15 40.31 -3.38
CA ALA A 14 -61.15 41.22 -3.97
C ALA A 14 -61.44 40.79 -5.42
N VAL A 15 -62.70 40.41 -5.62
CA VAL A 15 -63.39 40.01 -6.86
C VAL A 15 -64.28 41.19 -7.30
N LEU A 16 -64.76 41.11 -8.55
CA LEU A 16 -65.79 41.91 -9.25
C LEU A 16 -65.23 43.08 -10.08
N ALA A 17 -65.59 43.25 -11.36
CA ALA A 17 -66.90 43.05 -11.99
C ALA A 17 -66.77 42.65 -13.48
N LEU A 18 -67.38 41.53 -13.92
CA LEU A 18 -68.70 41.41 -14.58
C LEU A 18 -68.83 42.09 -15.95
N ALA A 19 -68.95 41.30 -17.02
CA ALA A 19 -70.16 41.22 -17.87
C ALA A 19 -70.01 40.25 -19.06
N GLY A 20 -71.05 39.42 -19.29
CA GLY A 20 -71.31 38.64 -20.52
C GLY A 20 -71.01 37.14 -20.41
N SER A 21 -71.91 36.29 -19.89
CA SER A 21 -73.03 35.63 -20.61
C SER A 21 -72.67 35.05 -21.98
N GLY A 22 -72.74 33.72 -22.12
CA GLY A 22 -73.06 33.09 -23.40
C GLY A 22 -72.33 31.79 -23.75
N CYS A 23 -73.04 30.67 -23.54
CA CYS A 23 -73.08 29.43 -24.31
C CYS A 23 -71.80 28.68 -24.71
N GLY A 24 -71.80 27.38 -24.40
CA GLY A 24 -70.88 26.40 -24.95
C GLY A 24 -70.86 26.41 -26.47
N GLY A 25 -69.66 26.41 -27.02
CA GLY A 25 -69.38 26.23 -28.42
C GLY A 25 -68.10 25.42 -28.54
N ALA A 26 -68.19 24.26 -29.18
CA ALA A 26 -67.04 23.54 -29.70
C ALA A 26 -66.12 24.51 -30.46
N PRO A 27 -64.79 24.28 -30.52
CA PRO A 27 -63.93 25.03 -31.43
C PRO A 27 -64.48 24.84 -32.85
N THR A 28 -65.21 25.85 -33.31
CA THR A 28 -65.68 25.94 -34.69
C THR A 28 -64.43 26.28 -35.48
N PRO A 29 -64.05 25.47 -36.48
CA PRO A 29 -62.99 25.86 -37.40
C PRO A 29 -63.46 27.14 -38.09
N ALA A 30 -62.90 28.28 -37.69
CA ALA A 30 -63.05 29.52 -38.42
C ALA A 30 -62.52 29.25 -39.83
N GLY A 31 -63.44 29.35 -40.79
CA GLY A 31 -63.15 29.09 -42.19
C GLY A 31 -61.95 29.89 -42.67
N ALA A 32 -61.02 29.18 -43.29
CA ALA A 32 -60.12 29.71 -44.29
C ALA A 32 -59.90 28.61 -45.32
N GLY A 33 -60.91 28.42 -46.15
CA GLY A 33 -60.86 27.54 -47.31
C GLY A 33 -61.95 27.89 -48.30
N ASP A 34 -62.42 29.15 -48.30
CA ASP A 34 -63.14 29.68 -49.45
C ASP A 34 -62.24 29.54 -50.67
N ALA A 35 -62.84 28.94 -51.69
CA ALA A 35 -62.51 29.00 -53.10
C ALA A 35 -61.11 29.53 -53.43
N VAL A 36 -60.31 28.63 -54.01
CA VAL A 36 -59.15 28.93 -54.85
C VAL A 36 -59.44 30.20 -55.66
N SER A 37 -58.92 31.32 -55.16
CA SER A 37 -59.13 32.61 -55.78
C SER A 37 -58.36 32.62 -57.08
N ALA A 38 -59.09 32.75 -58.17
CA ALA A 38 -58.54 33.12 -59.46
C ALA A 38 -57.75 34.43 -59.34
N GLY A 39 -56.52 34.43 -59.88
CA GLY A 39 -55.77 35.60 -60.31
C GLY A 39 -55.55 36.71 -59.28
N ARG A 40 -54.70 36.50 -58.28
CA ARG A 40 -53.97 37.60 -57.63
C ARG A 40 -52.57 37.68 -58.21
N ASP A 41 -52.26 38.75 -58.91
CA ASP A 41 -50.91 39.01 -59.43
C ASP A 41 -49.94 39.25 -58.26
N LEU A 42 -48.96 38.36 -58.09
CA LEU A 42 -47.91 38.49 -57.10
C LEU A 42 -46.76 39.33 -57.68
N VAL A 43 -46.42 40.45 -57.05
CA VAL A 43 -45.28 41.30 -57.44
C VAL A 43 -43.98 40.70 -56.91
N VAL A 44 -43.17 40.13 -57.80
CA VAL A 44 -41.83 39.63 -57.47
C VAL A 44 -40.79 40.74 -57.56
N ARG A 45 -39.81 40.74 -56.65
CA ARG A 45 -38.66 41.66 -56.68
C ARG A 45 -37.37 40.84 -56.71
N ARG A 46 -36.43 41.25 -57.55
CA ARG A 46 -35.09 40.65 -57.56
C ARG A 46 -34.34 41.17 -56.32
N GLY A 47 -33.87 40.25 -55.49
CA GLY A 47 -33.15 40.53 -54.26
C GLY A 47 -32.20 39.39 -53.92
N GLU A 48 -31.40 39.55 -52.88
CA GLU A 48 -30.49 38.50 -52.42
C GLU A 48 -31.29 37.37 -51.76
N PHE A 49 -31.20 36.16 -52.31
CA PHE A 49 -31.81 34.96 -51.74
C PHE A 49 -30.73 34.14 -51.04
N ARG A 50 -30.84 33.99 -49.71
CA ARG A 50 -29.95 33.13 -48.91
C ARG A 50 -30.72 31.91 -48.43
N GLU A 51 -30.36 30.76 -48.96
CA GLU A 51 -30.87 29.47 -48.53
C GLU A 51 -30.44 29.18 -47.08
N ARG A 52 -31.40 28.80 -46.22
CA ARG A 52 -31.12 28.40 -44.84
C ARG A 52 -31.51 26.94 -44.68
N PHE A 53 -30.53 26.08 -44.49
CA PHE A 53 -30.73 24.69 -44.12
C PHE A 53 -30.73 24.56 -42.60
N LEU A 54 -31.78 23.96 -42.03
CA LEU A 54 -31.84 23.67 -40.61
C LEU A 54 -31.22 22.29 -40.38
N LEU A 55 -30.13 22.23 -39.63
CA LEU A 55 -29.50 21.00 -39.19
C LEU A 55 -29.69 20.86 -37.69
N THR A 56 -30.11 19.69 -37.25
CA THR A 56 -30.23 19.33 -35.84
C THR A 56 -29.19 18.28 -35.48
N GLY A 57 -28.60 18.41 -34.30
CA GLY A 57 -27.62 17.48 -33.76
C GLY A 57 -27.36 17.78 -32.29
N GLU A 58 -26.47 16.99 -31.69
CA GLU A 58 -26.03 17.14 -30.31
C GLU A 58 -24.56 17.59 -30.26
N LEU A 59 -24.20 18.27 -29.17
CA LEU A 59 -22.82 18.66 -28.91
C LEU A 59 -22.22 17.64 -27.94
N ASP A 60 -21.03 17.16 -28.28
CA ASP A 60 -20.23 16.29 -27.43
C ASP A 60 -18.93 16.99 -27.02
N ALA A 61 -18.35 16.54 -25.92
CA ALA A 61 -17.08 17.04 -25.44
C ALA A 61 -15.95 16.70 -26.43
N VAL A 62 -15.08 17.67 -26.71
CA VAL A 62 -13.88 17.43 -27.55
C VAL A 62 -12.97 16.37 -26.92
N ARG A 63 -12.91 16.31 -25.58
CA ARG A 63 -12.22 15.30 -24.77
C ARG A 63 -12.98 15.05 -23.49
N SER A 64 -13.03 13.79 -23.08
CA SER A 64 -13.62 13.34 -21.82
C SER A 64 -12.71 12.29 -21.21
N ASP A 65 -12.24 12.55 -19.99
CA ASP A 65 -11.38 11.65 -19.23
C ASP A 65 -12.07 11.26 -17.92
N ASN A 66 -12.08 9.96 -17.60
CA ASN A 66 -12.70 9.46 -16.39
C ASN A 66 -11.64 9.27 -15.29
N LEU A 67 -11.77 10.01 -14.18
CA LEU A 67 -10.89 9.90 -13.04
C LEU A 67 -11.33 8.74 -12.15
N THR A 68 -10.56 7.65 -12.17
CA THR A 68 -10.82 6.47 -11.32
C THR A 68 -9.88 6.46 -10.12
N ALA A 69 -10.41 6.08 -8.95
CA ALA A 69 -9.57 5.85 -7.79
C ALA A 69 -8.59 4.69 -8.04
N PRO A 70 -7.32 4.80 -7.56
CA PRO A 70 -6.36 3.71 -7.71
C PRO A 70 -6.80 2.49 -6.91
N ARG A 71 -6.38 1.29 -7.35
CA ARG A 71 -6.57 0.07 -6.57
C ARG A 71 -5.67 0.11 -5.34
N THR A 72 -6.28 0.12 -4.16
CA THR A 72 -5.59 0.05 -2.88
C THR A 72 -5.87 -1.31 -2.21
N PRO A 73 -4.99 -1.79 -1.31
CA PRO A 73 -5.25 -2.98 -0.48
C PRO A 73 -6.49 -2.84 0.41
N GLN A 74 -6.84 -1.60 0.76
CA GLN A 74 -7.98 -1.27 1.60
C GLN A 74 -9.29 -1.35 0.82
N TRP A 75 -10.30 -1.97 1.42
CA TRP A 75 -11.63 -2.15 0.81
C TRP A 75 -12.32 -0.81 0.49
N THR A 76 -12.01 0.25 1.25
CA THR A 76 -12.58 1.59 1.07
C THR A 76 -11.52 2.62 1.39
N VAL A 77 -11.46 3.66 0.57
CA VAL A 77 -10.63 4.84 0.78
C VAL A 77 -11.54 6.03 0.98
N ALA A 78 -11.48 6.65 2.16
CA ALA A 78 -12.30 7.81 2.47
C ALA A 78 -11.75 9.05 1.74
N ILE A 79 -12.64 9.88 1.21
CA ILE A 79 -12.28 11.17 0.64
C ILE A 79 -12.19 12.18 1.78
N ARG A 80 -11.01 12.75 1.99
CA ARG A 80 -10.77 13.82 2.97
C ARG A 80 -11.17 15.17 2.43
N TRP A 81 -10.94 15.40 1.14
CA TRP A 81 -11.25 16.66 0.47
C TRP A 81 -11.51 16.42 -1.02
N MET A 82 -12.40 17.22 -1.60
CA MET A 82 -12.70 17.20 -3.03
C MET A 82 -12.98 18.63 -3.49
N GLU A 83 -12.55 18.94 -4.70
CA GLU A 83 -12.84 20.21 -5.36
C GLU A 83 -14.34 20.35 -5.63
N ALA A 84 -14.85 21.58 -5.67
CA ALA A 84 -16.27 21.82 -5.91
C ALA A 84 -16.70 21.28 -7.28
N ASP A 85 -17.90 20.69 -7.33
CA ASP A 85 -18.47 20.18 -8.58
C ASP A 85 -18.71 21.32 -9.59
N GLY A 86 -18.45 21.06 -10.87
CA GLY A 86 -18.52 22.05 -11.95
C GLY A 86 -17.38 23.09 -11.96
N SER A 87 -16.38 22.96 -11.09
CA SER A 87 -15.20 23.82 -11.12
C SER A 87 -14.31 23.56 -12.34
N THR A 88 -13.65 24.61 -12.83
CA THR A 88 -12.61 24.46 -13.87
C THR A 88 -11.29 24.14 -13.21
N VAL A 89 -10.71 22.99 -13.55
CA VAL A 89 -9.41 22.53 -13.01
C VAL A 89 -8.35 22.50 -14.11
N ALA A 90 -7.10 22.81 -13.74
CA ALA A 90 -5.96 22.68 -14.63
C ALA A 90 -5.38 21.25 -14.59
N ALA A 91 -4.65 20.85 -15.64
CA ALA A 91 -3.93 19.58 -15.63
C ALA A 91 -2.90 19.54 -14.48
N GLY A 92 -2.94 18.46 -13.70
CA GLY A 92 -2.09 18.29 -12.51
C GLY A 92 -2.59 18.98 -11.23
N GLN A 93 -3.70 19.71 -11.30
CA GLN A 93 -4.37 20.23 -10.10
C GLN A 93 -4.98 19.09 -9.29
N LYS A 94 -4.89 19.19 -7.96
CA LYS A 94 -5.52 18.25 -7.04
C LYS A 94 -7.04 18.40 -7.13
N VAL A 95 -7.74 17.31 -7.46
CA VAL A 95 -9.22 17.27 -7.53
C VAL A 95 -9.82 16.52 -6.35
N VAL A 96 -9.15 15.46 -5.89
CA VAL A 96 -9.58 14.62 -4.76
C VAL A 96 -8.36 14.33 -3.88
N GLU A 97 -8.55 14.40 -2.58
CA GLU A 97 -7.59 13.97 -1.58
C GLU A 97 -8.20 12.86 -0.74
N PHE A 98 -7.50 11.74 -0.65
CA PHE A 98 -7.89 10.60 0.15
C PHE A 98 -7.28 10.67 1.54
N ASP A 99 -7.97 10.13 2.54
CA ASP A 99 -7.41 9.96 3.88
C ASP A 99 -6.30 8.89 3.84
N ASN A 100 -5.09 9.30 4.21
CA ASN A 100 -3.88 8.47 4.21
C ASN A 100 -3.50 7.97 5.61
N ALA A 101 -4.31 8.19 6.64
CA ALA A 101 -3.96 7.83 8.02
C ALA A 101 -3.66 6.34 8.17
N ALA A 102 -4.52 5.47 7.63
CA ALA A 102 -4.33 4.01 7.69
C ALA A 102 -3.10 3.55 6.90
N PHE A 103 -2.86 4.13 5.72
CA PHE A 103 -1.71 3.81 4.89
C PHE A 103 -0.39 4.24 5.55
N SER A 104 -0.38 5.43 6.14
CA SER A 104 0.80 5.95 6.86
C SER A 104 1.10 5.11 8.10
N GLY A 105 0.06 4.68 8.83
CA GLY A 105 0.21 3.76 9.96
C GLY A 105 0.83 2.42 9.58
N ASP A 106 0.30 1.76 8.53
CA ASP A 106 0.83 0.49 8.01
C ASP A 106 2.30 0.63 7.55
N LEU A 107 2.62 1.73 6.86
CA LEU A 107 3.98 2.02 6.41
C LEU A 107 4.96 2.20 7.58
N GLU A 108 4.56 2.93 8.62
CA GLU A 108 5.39 3.10 9.83
C GLU A 108 5.56 1.78 10.60
N GLU A 109 4.51 0.96 10.69
CA GLU A 109 4.59 -0.37 11.30
C GLU A 109 5.58 -1.28 10.55
N LYS A 110 5.51 -1.32 9.21
CA LYS A 110 6.46 -2.06 8.38
C LYS A 110 7.89 -1.56 8.52
N ARG A 111 8.09 -0.24 8.56
CA ARG A 111 9.41 0.37 8.80
C ARG A 111 9.97 -0.02 10.16
N LEU A 112 9.15 0.01 11.20
CA LEU A 112 9.54 -0.42 12.54
C LEU A 112 9.93 -1.91 12.55
N ALA A 113 9.15 -2.75 11.88
CA ALA A 113 9.47 -4.18 11.74
C ALA A 113 10.80 -4.41 11.03
N LEU A 114 11.13 -3.63 10.00
CA LEU A 114 12.43 -3.69 9.33
C LEU A 114 13.58 -3.31 10.27
N VAL A 115 13.46 -2.21 11.00
CA VAL A 115 14.48 -1.76 11.96
C VAL A 115 14.69 -2.78 13.07
N GLN A 116 13.61 -3.41 13.54
CA GLN A 116 13.67 -4.49 14.52
C GLN A 116 14.42 -5.70 13.95
N ALA A 117 14.11 -6.12 12.72
CA ALA A 117 14.79 -7.23 12.07
C ALA A 117 16.30 -6.97 11.85
N GLU A 118 16.66 -5.74 11.44
CA GLU A 118 18.07 -5.31 11.31
C GLU A 118 18.80 -5.38 12.66
N SER A 119 18.16 -4.89 13.73
CA SER A 119 18.70 -4.93 15.08
C SER A 119 18.88 -6.36 15.60
N ASP A 120 17.93 -7.24 15.31
CA ASP A 120 17.97 -8.64 15.73
C ASP A 120 19.06 -9.43 14.98
N ILE A 121 19.30 -9.14 13.69
CA ILE A 121 20.45 -9.67 12.94
C ILE A 121 21.77 -9.19 13.57
N ALA A 122 21.87 -7.90 13.90
CA ALA A 122 23.10 -7.35 14.48
C ALA A 122 23.42 -7.99 15.84
N ARG A 123 22.41 -8.19 16.70
CA ARG A 123 22.56 -8.90 17.99
C ARG A 123 22.98 -10.35 17.77
N ALA A 124 22.28 -11.04 16.87
CA ALA A 124 22.57 -12.43 16.54
C ALA A 124 24.00 -12.65 16.05
N ASP A 125 24.49 -11.78 15.16
CA ASP A 125 25.84 -11.86 14.62
C ASP A 125 26.89 -11.59 15.71
N ALA A 126 26.63 -10.63 16.62
CA ALA A 126 27.49 -10.39 17.76
C ALA A 126 27.56 -11.60 18.72
N ASP A 127 26.39 -12.18 19.05
CA ASP A 127 26.31 -13.37 19.90
C ASP A 127 27.01 -14.58 19.27
N ALA A 128 26.80 -14.79 17.96
CA ALA A 128 27.45 -15.85 17.20
C ALA A 128 28.97 -15.68 17.21
N ARG A 129 29.48 -14.46 17.00
CA ARG A 129 30.92 -14.17 17.04
C ARG A 129 31.52 -14.44 18.41
N SER A 130 30.88 -14.01 19.49
CA SER A 130 31.34 -14.29 20.85
C SER A 130 31.41 -15.80 21.10
N GLN A 131 30.36 -16.53 20.71
CA GLN A 131 30.27 -17.97 20.89
C GLN A 131 31.24 -18.76 20.01
N ILE A 132 31.60 -18.25 18.83
CA ILE A 132 32.67 -18.80 17.99
C ILE A 132 34.02 -18.61 18.69
N GLN A 133 34.31 -17.42 19.21
CA GLN A 133 35.56 -17.13 19.94
C GLN A 133 35.72 -18.01 21.18
N ASP A 134 34.65 -18.21 21.97
CA ASP A 134 34.68 -19.09 23.15
C ASP A 134 34.99 -20.55 22.77
N ARG A 135 34.43 -21.02 21.65
CA ARG A 135 34.67 -22.36 21.13
C ARG A 135 36.07 -22.51 20.52
N GLU A 136 36.56 -21.51 19.80
CA GLU A 136 37.94 -21.45 19.33
C GLU A 136 38.93 -21.52 20.49
N PHE A 137 38.69 -20.74 21.55
CA PHE A 137 39.50 -20.79 22.76
C PHE A 137 39.45 -22.17 23.42
N THR A 138 38.28 -22.82 23.42
CA THR A 138 38.14 -24.21 23.91
C THR A 138 38.94 -25.19 23.07
N VAL A 139 38.90 -25.07 21.74
CA VAL A 139 39.70 -25.90 20.81
C VAL A 139 41.19 -25.75 21.11
N GLU A 140 41.68 -24.52 21.26
CA GLU A 140 43.10 -24.27 21.57
C GLU A 140 43.49 -24.84 22.94
N GLN A 141 42.64 -24.71 23.97
CA GLN A 141 42.88 -25.36 25.26
C GLN A 141 43.00 -26.89 25.14
N ARG A 142 42.10 -27.54 24.38
CA ARG A 142 42.13 -28.99 24.19
C ARG A 142 43.33 -29.42 23.35
N LYS A 143 43.75 -28.61 22.39
CA LYS A 143 44.96 -28.85 21.60
C LYS A 143 46.22 -28.80 22.47
N VAL A 144 46.35 -27.79 23.33
CA VAL A 144 47.47 -27.72 24.29
C VAL A 144 47.45 -28.90 25.27
N ALA A 145 46.26 -29.34 25.72
CA ALA A 145 46.14 -30.51 26.56
C ALA A 145 46.55 -31.81 25.85
N LEU A 146 46.23 -31.93 24.55
CA LEU A 146 46.68 -33.03 23.71
C LEU A 146 48.20 -33.04 23.55
N GLU A 147 48.81 -31.90 23.21
CA GLU A 147 50.27 -31.78 23.07
C GLU A 147 50.99 -32.18 24.37
N LYS A 148 50.46 -31.80 25.54
CA LYS A 148 51.00 -32.25 26.83
C LYS A 148 50.88 -33.77 27.02
N ALA A 149 49.72 -34.34 26.71
CA ALA A 149 49.50 -35.77 26.83
C ALA A 149 50.36 -36.59 25.86
N GLU A 150 50.66 -36.05 24.67
CA GLU A 150 51.60 -36.63 23.69
C GLU A 150 53.02 -36.67 24.24
N ILE A 151 53.50 -35.57 24.82
CA ILE A 151 54.82 -35.51 25.46
C ILE A 151 54.91 -36.51 26.63
N ASP A 152 53.87 -36.58 27.47
CA ASP A 152 53.84 -37.52 28.59
C ASP A 152 53.85 -38.98 28.12
N ALA A 153 53.08 -39.31 27.09
CA ALA A 153 52.96 -40.64 26.51
C ALA A 153 54.18 -41.07 25.67
N ALA A 154 55.03 -40.13 25.24
CA ALA A 154 56.26 -40.41 24.51
C ALA A 154 57.37 -41.03 25.39
N VAL A 155 57.21 -41.05 26.73
CA VAL A 155 58.18 -41.66 27.63
C VAL A 155 58.20 -43.18 27.46
N PRO A 156 59.38 -43.80 27.18
CA PRO A 156 59.51 -45.24 26.98
C PRO A 156 59.00 -46.08 28.16
N GLU A 157 58.46 -47.26 27.86
CA GLU A 157 57.94 -48.20 28.86
C GLU A 157 59.00 -48.63 29.88
N ASP A 158 60.27 -48.76 29.45
CA ASP A 158 61.39 -49.18 30.31
C ASP A 158 61.70 -48.19 31.45
N LEU A 159 61.26 -46.94 31.32
CA LEU A 159 61.50 -45.87 32.31
C LEU A 159 60.31 -45.66 33.25
N LEU A 160 59.21 -46.41 33.06
CA LEU A 160 57.96 -46.24 33.80
C LEU A 160 57.44 -47.58 34.31
N ASP A 161 56.71 -47.54 35.43
CA ASP A 161 55.91 -48.69 35.84
C ASP A 161 54.88 -48.99 34.74
N ARG A 162 54.69 -50.27 34.38
CA ARG A 162 53.72 -50.70 33.34
C ARG A 162 52.34 -50.05 33.48
N ARG A 163 51.86 -49.90 34.72
CA ARG A 163 50.59 -49.21 35.02
C ARG A 163 50.61 -47.73 34.62
N LYS A 164 51.70 -47.01 34.95
CA LYS A 164 51.86 -45.59 34.61
C LYS A 164 51.95 -45.39 33.10
N TYR A 165 52.67 -46.27 32.40
CA TYR A 165 52.72 -46.24 30.94
C TYR A 165 51.32 -46.39 30.33
N GLN A 166 50.55 -47.40 30.76
CA GLN A 166 49.17 -47.60 30.29
C GLN A 166 48.24 -46.42 30.61
N GLU A 167 48.39 -45.81 31.78
CA GLU A 167 47.62 -44.63 32.19
C GLU A 167 47.91 -43.42 31.30
N ARG A 168 49.19 -43.19 30.94
CA ARG A 168 49.57 -42.11 30.01
C ARG A 168 49.05 -42.35 28.60
N GLN A 169 49.11 -43.59 28.09
CA GLN A 169 48.54 -43.96 26.80
C GLN A 169 47.02 -43.79 26.77
N LEU A 170 46.33 -44.07 27.87
CA LEU A 170 44.89 -43.82 28.00
C LEU A 170 44.59 -42.32 28.03
N SER A 171 45.37 -41.54 28.77
CA SER A 171 45.24 -40.08 28.82
C SER A 171 45.47 -39.42 27.47
N LEU A 172 46.45 -39.89 26.68
CA LEU A 172 46.66 -39.45 25.30
C LEU A 172 45.40 -39.69 24.45
N ARG A 173 44.88 -40.91 24.43
CA ARG A 173 43.66 -41.22 23.66
C ARG A 173 42.46 -40.38 24.09
N ARG A 174 42.30 -40.13 25.39
CA ARG A 174 41.26 -39.23 25.91
C ARG A 174 41.45 -37.80 25.41
N ALA A 175 42.67 -37.27 25.49
CA ALA A 175 42.96 -35.91 25.03
C ALA A 175 42.75 -35.75 23.51
N GLN A 176 43.05 -36.79 22.71
CA GLN A 176 42.77 -36.82 21.27
C GLN A 176 41.27 -36.69 21.01
N VAL A 177 40.47 -37.57 21.62
CA VAL A 177 38.99 -37.55 21.47
C VAL A 177 38.39 -36.21 21.91
N GLU A 178 38.85 -35.65 23.03
CA GLU A 178 38.37 -34.35 23.51
C GLU A 178 38.78 -33.18 22.59
N SER A 179 39.96 -33.23 21.97
CA SER A 179 40.39 -32.23 20.98
C SER A 179 39.58 -32.33 19.69
N ASP A 180 39.35 -33.54 19.19
CA ASP A 180 38.56 -33.78 17.98
C ASP A 180 37.11 -33.34 18.21
N LYS A 181 36.51 -33.72 19.35
CA LYS A 181 35.16 -33.29 19.73
C LYS A 181 35.03 -31.77 19.80
N ALA A 182 35.99 -31.07 20.41
CA ALA A 182 35.96 -29.61 20.46
C ALA A 182 36.01 -28.98 19.07
N ARG A 183 36.77 -29.57 18.13
CA ARG A 183 36.84 -29.11 16.74
C ARG A 183 35.52 -29.33 16.00
N GLU A 184 34.90 -30.50 16.18
CA GLU A 184 33.58 -30.80 15.62
C GLU A 184 32.50 -29.87 16.17
N ASP A 185 32.50 -29.62 17.49
CA ASP A 185 31.56 -28.70 18.14
C ASP A 185 31.68 -27.26 17.58
N LEU A 186 32.89 -26.78 17.32
CA LEU A 186 33.14 -25.49 16.67
C LEU A 186 32.62 -25.46 15.23
N ALA A 187 32.90 -26.51 14.46
CA ALA A 187 32.46 -26.61 13.06
C ALA A 187 30.92 -26.63 12.96
N ALA A 188 30.28 -27.48 13.76
CA ALA A 188 28.82 -27.59 13.84
C ALA A 188 28.17 -26.27 14.27
N TYR A 189 28.78 -25.57 15.23
CA TYR A 189 28.26 -24.27 15.66
C TYR A 189 28.37 -23.19 14.57
N ARG A 190 29.48 -23.14 13.83
CA ARG A 190 29.64 -22.20 12.71
C ARG A 190 28.63 -22.42 11.60
N GLU A 191 28.37 -23.68 11.26
CA GLU A 191 27.36 -24.03 10.25
C GLU A 191 25.95 -23.63 10.71
N SER A 192 25.58 -24.02 11.94
CA SER A 192 24.28 -23.70 12.52
C SER A 192 24.03 -22.20 12.65
N SER A 193 25.00 -21.45 13.19
CA SER A 193 24.89 -19.99 13.31
C SER A 193 24.88 -19.28 11.96
N GLY A 194 25.63 -19.76 10.97
CA GLY A 194 25.59 -19.24 9.61
C GLY A 194 24.21 -19.41 8.95
N ALA A 195 23.61 -20.59 9.06
CA ALA A 195 22.28 -20.87 8.54
C ALA A 195 21.19 -20.02 9.24
N ASP A 196 21.28 -19.85 10.55
CA ASP A 196 20.36 -19.02 11.32
C ASP A 196 20.45 -17.52 10.94
N LEU A 197 21.67 -16.99 10.79
CA LEU A 197 21.88 -15.62 10.30
C LEU A 197 21.32 -15.42 8.89
N GLU A 198 21.47 -16.42 8.02
CA GLU A 198 20.94 -16.34 6.65
C GLU A 198 19.41 -16.34 6.63
N ASN A 199 18.77 -17.18 7.45
CA ASN A 199 17.31 -17.16 7.60
C ASN A 199 16.80 -15.79 8.06
N ARG A 200 17.51 -15.16 9.00
CA ARG A 200 17.19 -13.81 9.48
C ARG A 200 17.37 -12.76 8.38
N ARG A 201 18.43 -12.84 7.57
CA ARG A 201 18.61 -11.94 6.41
C ARG A 201 17.49 -12.07 5.39
N ILE A 202 17.09 -13.29 5.06
CA ILE A 202 15.97 -13.53 4.13
C ILE A 202 14.67 -12.90 4.68
N ALA A 203 14.43 -13.00 5.99
CA ALA A 203 13.28 -12.36 6.63
C ALA A 203 13.33 -10.83 6.53
N MET A 204 14.50 -10.22 6.80
CA MET A 204 14.72 -8.77 6.64
C MET A 204 14.52 -8.32 5.19
N GLU A 205 15.02 -9.07 4.21
CA GLU A 205 14.82 -8.76 2.79
C GLU A 205 13.36 -8.86 2.35
N LYS A 206 12.57 -9.76 2.95
CA LYS A 206 11.12 -9.81 2.72
C LYS A 206 10.45 -8.57 3.28
N ALA A 207 10.73 -8.21 4.54
CA ALA A 207 10.20 -6.99 5.16
C ALA A 207 10.57 -5.73 4.36
N ARG A 208 11.80 -5.64 3.85
CA ARG A 208 12.25 -4.53 3.01
C ARG A 208 11.49 -4.44 1.69
N ARG A 209 11.17 -5.59 1.07
CA ARG A 209 10.37 -5.64 -0.17
C ARG A 209 8.93 -5.19 0.07
N GLU A 210 8.35 -5.50 1.22
CA GLU A 210 6.99 -5.09 1.60
C GLU A 210 6.83 -3.58 1.83
N ILE A 211 7.94 -2.85 2.02
CA ILE A 211 7.96 -1.38 2.10
C ILE A 211 8.16 -0.73 0.72
N ALA A 212 8.91 -1.39 -0.16
CA ALA A 212 9.22 -0.89 -1.50
C ALA A 212 8.07 -1.05 -2.50
N TRP A 213 7.11 -1.92 -2.17
CA TRP A 213 5.85 -2.13 -2.89
C TRP A 213 4.71 -1.34 -2.24
#